data_AF-A0A3A0DJ94-F1
#
_entry.id   AF-A0A3A0DJ94-F1
#
_cell.length_a   1.000
_cell.length_b   1.000
_cell.length_c   1.000
_cell.angle_alpha   90.00
_cell.angle_beta   90.00
_cell.angle_gamma   90.00
#
_symmetry.space_group_name_H-M   'P 1'
#
loop_
_entity.id
_entity.type
_entity.pdbx_description
1 polymer ?
#
loop_
_entity_poly.entity_id
_entity_poly.type
_entity_poly.pdbx_seq_one_letter_code
_entity_poly.pdbx_strand_id
1 'polypeptide(L)'
;MSQFVRTAAFGASLAAVALFAVGCGQNAKTGEGKPAATETAHHDGDGHDHKEGEHKEGHTHGEWWCNEHGVPEEICAQCNSKVAADFQKKGDWCEKHDRPDSQCFICHPEHKAKFAAQYKAKYGKEPPPIEEEEKKEPGKS
;
A
#
# COMPACT_ATOMS: atom_id res chain seq x y z
N MET A 1 53.76 -12.21 -12.84
CA MET A 1 54.77 -11.16 -13.10
C MET A 1 54.08 -9.99 -13.78
N SER A 2 54.28 -8.78 -13.25
CA SER A 2 53.91 -7.44 -13.80
C SER A 2 52.40 -7.18 -14.00
N GLN A 3 51.69 -6.42 -13.15
CA GLN A 3 51.84 -4.99 -12.81
C GLN A 3 52.26 -4.11 -14.00
N PHE A 4 51.39 -3.19 -14.44
CA PHE A 4 51.60 -1.73 -14.37
C PHE A 4 50.55 -0.95 -15.20
N VAL A 5 49.79 -0.12 -14.49
CA VAL A 5 49.22 1.21 -14.83
C VAL A 5 48.67 1.49 -16.23
N ARG A 6 47.41 1.95 -16.26
CA ARG A 6 47.10 3.31 -16.75
C ARG A 6 46.04 3.98 -15.88
N THR A 7 46.53 4.93 -15.10
CA THR A 7 45.85 6.02 -14.42
C THR A 7 45.23 7.01 -15.41
N ALA A 8 44.32 7.85 -14.90
CA ALA A 8 43.75 9.11 -15.45
C ALA A 8 42.37 8.97 -16.12
N ALA A 9 41.34 9.77 -15.81
CA ALA A 9 41.29 11.02 -15.05
C ALA A 9 39.93 11.16 -14.34
N PHE A 10 39.97 11.45 -13.04
CA PHE A 10 38.84 12.03 -12.30
C PHE A 10 38.72 13.49 -12.73
N GLY A 11 37.75 13.78 -13.61
CA GLY A 11 37.40 15.13 -14.01
C GLY A 11 36.49 15.76 -12.94
N ALA A 12 37.04 16.70 -12.19
CA ALA A 12 36.30 17.59 -11.32
C ALA A 12 35.37 18.50 -12.17
N SER A 13 34.09 18.53 -11.85
CA SER A 13 33.19 19.63 -12.24
C SER A 13 32.52 20.18 -10.99
N LEU A 14 33.08 21.29 -10.54
CA LEU A 14 32.58 22.19 -9.52
C LEU A 14 31.44 23.05 -10.09
N ALA A 15 30.55 23.45 -9.18
CA ALA A 15 29.53 24.50 -9.27
C ALA A 15 28.24 24.13 -10.04
N ALA A 16 27.03 24.42 -9.57
CA ALA A 16 26.62 25.44 -8.60
C ALA A 16 25.42 24.96 -7.76
N VAL A 17 25.53 25.14 -6.45
CA VAL A 17 24.42 25.05 -5.50
C VAL A 17 23.67 26.38 -5.54
N ALA A 18 22.47 26.40 -6.12
CA ALA A 18 21.55 27.54 -6.01
C ALA A 18 20.60 27.30 -4.82
N LEU A 19 20.97 27.89 -3.68
CA LEU A 19 20.11 28.06 -2.50
C LEU A 19 19.06 29.14 -2.82
N PHE A 20 17.80 28.76 -3.03
CA PHE A 20 16.68 29.70 -2.90
C PHE A 20 16.14 29.63 -1.48
N ALA A 21 16.71 30.44 -0.60
CA ALA A 21 16.10 30.81 0.67
C ALA A 21 15.20 32.03 0.43
N VAL A 22 13.91 31.80 0.16
CA VAL A 22 12.88 32.85 0.30
C VAL A 22 12.30 32.72 1.70
N GLY A 23 12.63 33.72 2.52
CA GLY A 23 12.30 33.78 3.94
C GLY A 23 10.85 34.14 4.23
N CYS A 24 10.45 33.79 5.46
CA CYS A 24 9.28 34.34 6.13
C CYS A 24 9.58 35.75 6.68
N GLY A 25 8.60 36.66 6.55
CA GLY A 25 8.30 37.61 7.63
C GLY A 25 8.27 39.12 7.32
N GLN A 26 7.09 39.72 7.56
CA GLN A 26 6.76 41.13 7.86
C GLN A 26 6.48 42.17 6.73
N ASN A 27 5.25 42.15 6.23
CA ASN A 27 4.10 43.00 6.60
C ASN A 27 4.29 44.54 6.84
N ALA A 28 3.61 45.37 6.02
CA ALA A 28 2.92 46.65 6.34
C ALA A 28 2.22 47.14 5.04
N LYS A 29 0.91 47.42 4.94
CA LYS A 29 0.10 48.42 5.66
C LYS A 29 -1.37 47.95 5.72
N THR A 30 -1.95 47.80 6.91
CA THR A 30 -2.82 48.78 7.61
C THR A 30 -4.28 48.74 7.14
N GLY A 31 -5.13 48.18 8.01
CA GLY A 31 -6.59 48.17 7.90
C GLY A 31 -7.24 47.42 9.06
N GLU A 32 -6.93 47.86 10.28
CA GLU A 32 -7.81 47.95 11.46
C GLU A 32 -8.89 46.86 11.71
N GLY A 33 -8.68 46.03 12.75
CA GLY A 33 -9.74 45.27 13.42
C GLY A 33 -9.27 44.02 14.18
N LYS A 34 -9.23 44.07 15.51
CA LYS A 34 -9.01 42.96 16.47
C LYS A 34 -10.04 43.13 17.60
N PRO A 35 -10.43 42.12 18.42
CA PRO A 35 -10.33 40.65 18.32
C PRO A 35 -11.68 39.92 18.54
N ALA A 36 -11.80 38.65 18.11
CA ALA A 36 -12.37 37.59 18.95
C ALA A 36 -11.98 36.22 18.36
N ALA A 37 -11.52 35.34 19.23
CA ALA A 37 -11.01 34.01 18.91
C ALA A 37 -12.04 33.14 18.17
N THR A 38 -11.58 32.39 17.18
CA THR A 38 -12.09 31.03 17.00
C THR A 38 -10.95 30.14 16.55
N GLU A 39 -10.65 29.18 17.41
CA GLU A 39 -9.90 27.97 17.13
C GLU A 39 -10.58 27.28 15.95
N THR A 40 -10.03 27.42 14.75
CA THR A 40 -10.47 26.59 13.64
C THR A 40 -9.78 25.25 13.76
N ALA A 41 -10.43 24.39 14.54
CA ALA A 41 -10.36 22.95 14.41
C ALA A 41 -10.31 22.60 12.92
N HIS A 42 -9.32 21.79 12.55
CA HIS A 42 -9.33 21.09 11.29
C HIS A 42 -10.59 20.23 11.28
N HIS A 43 -11.56 20.64 10.47
CA HIS A 43 -12.78 19.88 10.22
C HIS A 43 -12.39 18.59 9.53
N ASP A 44 -12.39 17.51 10.30
CA ASP A 44 -12.72 16.17 9.82
C ASP A 44 -14.09 16.21 9.13
N GLY A 45 -14.12 15.82 7.86
CA GLY A 45 -15.33 15.86 7.07
C GLY A 45 -15.11 15.41 5.63
N ASP A 46 -14.30 14.37 5.41
CA ASP A 46 -14.37 13.62 4.16
C ASP A 46 -15.39 12.49 4.35
N GLY A 47 -16.65 12.84 4.12
CA GLY A 47 -17.73 11.88 3.96
C GLY A 47 -17.51 11.13 2.65
N HIS A 48 -16.74 10.05 2.70
CA HIS A 48 -16.75 9.06 1.63
C HIS A 48 -18.09 8.32 1.67
N ASP A 49 -19.04 8.81 0.87
CA ASP A 49 -20.22 8.08 0.42
C ASP A 49 -19.78 6.81 -0.33
N HIS A 50 -19.54 5.74 0.42
CA HIS A 50 -19.50 4.40 -0.15
C HIS A 50 -20.93 3.99 -0.45
N LYS A 51 -21.37 4.30 -1.67
CA LYS A 51 -22.62 3.78 -2.23
C LYS A 51 -22.59 2.25 -2.15
N GLU A 52 -23.37 1.76 -1.21
CA GLU A 52 -23.60 0.38 -0.80
C GLU A 52 -24.04 -0.46 -2.00
N GLY A 53 -23.11 -1.32 -2.44
CA GLY A 53 -23.40 -2.47 -3.29
C GLY A 53 -23.25 -3.71 -2.44
N GLU A 54 -24.30 -4.04 -1.68
CA GLU A 54 -24.69 -5.41 -1.30
C GLU A 54 -23.54 -6.35 -0.91
N HIS A 55 -22.87 -6.06 0.20
CA HIS A 55 -21.97 -7.03 0.83
C HIS A 55 -22.79 -8.02 1.64
N LYS A 56 -22.74 -9.31 1.27
CA LYS A 56 -23.22 -10.40 2.12
C LYS A 56 -22.54 -10.31 3.49
N GLU A 57 -23.35 -10.39 4.53
CA GLU A 57 -22.94 -10.42 5.93
C GLU A 57 -21.89 -11.51 6.18
N GLY A 58 -20.68 -11.09 6.51
CA GLY A 58 -19.59 -11.97 6.91
C GLY A 58 -18.30 -11.17 7.02
N HIS A 59 -17.90 -10.87 8.26
CA HIS A 59 -16.58 -10.33 8.67
C HIS A 59 -16.42 -8.80 8.59
N THR A 60 -15.72 -8.26 9.60
CA THR A 60 -15.45 -6.82 9.73
C THR A 60 -14.43 -6.39 8.68
N HIS A 61 -14.90 -5.86 7.55
CA HIS A 61 -14.09 -5.21 6.51
C HIS A 61 -13.55 -3.83 6.95
N GLY A 62 -13.05 -3.72 8.19
CA GLY A 62 -12.51 -2.49 8.76
C GLY A 62 -10.98 -2.45 8.82
N GLU A 63 -10.31 -3.58 8.60
CA GLU A 63 -8.85 -3.68 8.61
C GLU A 63 -8.27 -3.65 7.18
N TRP A 64 -7.00 -3.29 7.02
CA TRP A 64 -6.35 -3.23 5.70
C TRP A 64 -6.05 -4.61 5.10
N TRP A 65 -6.07 -5.67 5.91
CA TRP A 65 -5.62 -7.02 5.54
C TRP A 65 -6.73 -8.06 5.65
N CYS A 66 -6.87 -8.90 4.62
CA CYS A 66 -7.78 -10.02 4.60
C CYS A 66 -7.11 -11.26 5.22
N ASN A 67 -7.51 -11.61 6.45
CA ASN A 67 -6.96 -12.76 7.16
C ASN A 67 -7.29 -14.09 6.47
N GLU A 68 -8.47 -14.20 5.86
CA GLU A 68 -8.92 -15.43 5.20
C GLU A 68 -8.17 -15.68 3.87
N HIS A 69 -7.93 -14.61 3.11
CA HIS A 69 -7.42 -14.73 1.74
C HIS A 69 -5.97 -14.30 1.56
N GLY A 70 -5.34 -13.72 2.59
CA GLY A 70 -3.91 -13.39 2.62
C GLY A 70 -3.50 -12.28 1.65
N VAL A 71 -4.39 -11.33 1.40
CA VAL A 71 -4.19 -10.16 0.53
C VAL A 71 -4.76 -8.90 1.20
N PRO A 72 -4.34 -7.69 0.81
CA PRO A 72 -5.00 -6.47 1.27
C PRO A 72 -6.50 -6.48 0.92
N GLU A 73 -7.35 -6.06 1.87
CA GLU A 73 -8.82 -6.04 1.72
C GLU A 73 -9.25 -5.26 0.47
N GLU A 74 -8.59 -4.14 0.19
CA GLU A 74 -8.85 -3.28 -0.97
C GLU A 74 -8.71 -3.99 -2.33
N ILE A 75 -7.89 -5.04 -2.41
CA ILE A 75 -7.71 -5.83 -3.63
C ILE A 75 -8.25 -7.25 -3.50
N CYS A 76 -8.88 -7.61 -2.38
CA CYS A 76 -9.38 -8.97 -2.18
C CYS A 76 -10.57 -9.26 -3.09
N ALA A 77 -10.32 -9.94 -4.21
CA ALA A 77 -11.37 -10.29 -5.17
C ALA A 77 -12.34 -11.35 -4.63
N GLN A 78 -11.93 -12.11 -3.62
CA GLN A 78 -12.79 -13.11 -2.97
C GLN A 78 -13.81 -12.46 -2.02
N CYS A 79 -13.46 -11.31 -1.42
CA CYS A 79 -14.37 -10.54 -0.58
C CYS A 79 -15.18 -9.48 -1.37
N ASN A 80 -14.64 -8.99 -2.49
CA ASN A 80 -15.27 -7.92 -3.27
C ASN A 80 -15.46 -8.32 -4.75
N SER A 81 -16.72 -8.53 -5.12
CA SER A 81 -17.12 -8.91 -6.48
C SER A 81 -16.81 -7.85 -7.54
N LYS A 82 -16.82 -6.56 -7.18
CA LYS A 82 -16.41 -5.48 -8.08
C LYS A 82 -14.91 -5.57 -8.38
N VAL A 83 -14.10 -5.86 -7.37
CA VAL A 83 -12.66 -6.08 -7.54
C VAL A 83 -12.40 -7.31 -8.42
N ALA A 84 -13.12 -8.41 -8.19
CA ALA A 84 -13.05 -9.60 -9.06
C ALA A 84 -13.38 -9.27 -10.52
N ALA A 85 -14.48 -8.54 -10.77
CA ALA A 85 -14.87 -8.13 -12.11
C ALA A 85 -13.81 -7.23 -12.77
N ASP A 86 -13.16 -6.36 -11.99
CA ASP A 86 -12.09 -5.48 -12.50
C ASP A 86 -10.81 -6.26 -12.83
N PHE A 87 -10.49 -7.35 -12.11
CA PHE A 87 -9.42 -8.28 -12.47
C PHE A 87 -9.74 -9.11 -13.73
N GLN A 88 -10.98 -9.62 -13.85
CA GLN A 88 -11.44 -10.34 -15.04
C GLN A 88 -11.35 -9.46 -16.30
N LYS A 89 -11.81 -8.20 -16.23
CA LYS A 89 -11.69 -7.25 -17.36
C LYS A 89 -10.24 -6.99 -17.78
N LYS A 90 -9.29 -7.07 -16.84
CA LYS A 90 -7.86 -6.92 -17.10
C LYS A 90 -7.21 -8.19 -17.66
N GLY A 91 -7.94 -9.31 -17.71
CA GLY A 91 -7.40 -10.61 -18.09
C GLY A 91 -6.53 -11.27 -17.01
N ASP A 92 -6.53 -10.73 -15.78
CA ASP A 92 -5.80 -11.29 -14.64
C ASP A 92 -6.74 -12.23 -13.87
N TRP A 93 -7.09 -13.36 -14.49
CA TRP A 93 -8.04 -14.32 -13.92
C TRP A 93 -7.55 -15.76 -14.11
N CYS A 94 -7.53 -16.52 -13.01
CA CYS A 94 -7.24 -17.93 -13.01
C CYS A 94 -8.56 -18.72 -13.06
N GLU A 95 -8.92 -19.24 -14.23
CA GLU A 95 -10.17 -20.00 -14.43
C GLU A 95 -10.24 -21.32 -13.64
N LYS A 96 -9.08 -21.89 -13.27
CA LYS A 96 -9.04 -23.15 -12.51
C LYS A 96 -9.44 -23.00 -11.04
N HIS A 97 -9.28 -21.80 -10.50
CA HIS A 97 -9.44 -21.53 -9.08
C HIS A 97 -10.31 -20.28 -8.81
N ASP A 98 -11.03 -19.80 -9.82
CA ASP A 98 -12.00 -18.70 -9.77
C ASP A 98 -11.53 -17.47 -8.96
N ARG A 99 -10.27 -17.08 -9.15
CA ARG A 99 -9.65 -15.93 -8.47
C ARG A 99 -8.67 -15.22 -9.40
N PRO A 100 -8.28 -13.96 -9.11
CA PRO A 100 -7.27 -13.28 -9.90
C PRO A 100 -5.99 -14.10 -9.99
N ASP A 101 -5.36 -14.17 -11.16
CA ASP A 101 -4.15 -14.96 -11.34
C ASP A 101 -3.03 -14.44 -10.43
N SER A 102 -2.90 -13.11 -10.32
CA SER A 102 -2.02 -12.42 -9.37
C SER A 102 -2.30 -12.70 -7.88
N GLN A 103 -3.45 -13.27 -7.55
CA GLN A 103 -3.82 -13.67 -6.19
C GLN A 103 -3.89 -15.19 -6.04
N CYS A 104 -3.63 -15.97 -7.08
CA CYS A 104 -3.79 -17.41 -7.07
C CYS A 104 -2.56 -18.11 -6.49
N PHE A 105 -2.55 -18.35 -5.17
CA PHE A 105 -1.42 -19.01 -4.49
C PHE A 105 -1.28 -20.50 -4.83
N ILE A 106 -2.29 -21.10 -5.45
CA ILE A 106 -2.26 -22.49 -5.90
C ILE A 106 -1.44 -22.62 -7.19
N CYS A 107 -1.61 -21.68 -8.13
CA CYS A 107 -0.82 -21.63 -9.36
C CYS A 107 0.54 -20.94 -9.16
N HIS A 108 0.56 -19.90 -8.34
CA HIS A 108 1.71 -19.01 -8.13
C HIS A 108 2.02 -18.84 -6.63
N PRO A 109 2.63 -19.85 -5.98
CA PRO A 109 2.95 -19.80 -4.54
C PRO A 109 3.83 -18.61 -4.15
N GLU A 110 4.63 -18.07 -5.08
CA GLU A 110 5.49 -16.91 -4.86
C GLU A 110 4.70 -15.62 -4.58
N HIS A 111 3.46 -15.52 -5.06
CA HIS A 111 2.61 -14.35 -4.79
C HIS A 111 2.30 -14.24 -3.30
N LYS A 112 2.22 -15.37 -2.59
CA LYS A 112 2.03 -15.38 -1.15
C LYS A 112 3.16 -14.68 -0.40
N ALA A 113 4.41 -15.00 -0.74
CA ALA A 113 5.58 -14.37 -0.14
C ALA A 113 5.62 -12.86 -0.43
N LYS A 114 5.17 -12.45 -1.63
CA LYS A 114 5.05 -11.03 -1.99
C LYS A 114 4.05 -10.30 -1.10
N PHE A 115 2.85 -10.83 -0.90
CA PHE A 115 1.85 -10.20 -0.01
C PHE A 115 2.27 -10.26 1.46
N ALA A 116 2.91 -11.34 1.90
CA ALA A 116 3.47 -11.43 3.24
C ALA A 116 4.56 -10.38 3.50
N ALA A 117 5.41 -10.10 2.51
CA ALA A 117 6.40 -9.03 2.59
C ALA A 117 5.74 -7.65 2.69
N GLN A 118 4.63 -7.41 1.98
CA GLN A 118 3.86 -6.17 2.09
C GLN A 118 3.24 -6.01 3.48
N TYR A 119 2.65 -7.08 4.03
CA TYR A 119 2.13 -7.09 5.39
C TYR A 119 3.23 -6.78 6.41
N LYS A 120 4.38 -7.45 6.30
CA LYS A 120 5.53 -7.23 7.18
C LYS A 120 6.09 -5.82 7.06
N ALA A 121 6.10 -5.24 5.87
CA ALA A 121 6.51 -3.86 5.67
C ALA A 121 5.59 -2.86 6.38
N LYS A 122 4.28 -3.16 6.46
CA LYS A 122 3.29 -2.30 7.13
C LYS A 122 3.25 -2.49 8.65
N TYR A 123 3.32 -3.74 9.12
CA TYR A 123 3.08 -4.07 10.53
C TYR A 123 4.33 -4.54 11.30
N GLY A 124 5.46 -4.76 10.63
CA GLY A 124 6.70 -5.24 11.23
C GLY A 124 6.68 -6.72 11.66
N LYS A 125 5.57 -7.43 11.45
CA LYS A 125 5.36 -8.84 11.82
C LYS A 125 4.86 -9.66 10.63
N GLU A 126 4.93 -10.98 10.71
CA GLU A 126 4.41 -11.87 9.66
C GLU A 126 2.87 -11.82 9.63
N PRO A 127 2.27 -11.98 8.43
CA PRO A 127 0.81 -12.04 8.33
C PRO A 127 0.28 -13.25 9.09
N PRO A 128 -0.96 -13.17 9.60
CA PRO A 128 -1.62 -14.34 10.15
C PRO A 128 -1.72 -15.45 9.08
N PRO A 129 -1.62 -16.72 9.48
CA PRO A 129 -1.78 -17.84 8.55
C PRO A 129 -3.18 -17.79 7.94
N ILE A 130 -3.25 -18.02 6.62
CA ILE A 130 -4.53 -18.23 5.94
C ILE A 130 -5.03 -19.63 6.30
N GLU A 131 -6.34 -19.81 6.53
CA GLU A 131 -6.90 -21.09 6.99
C GLU A 131 -6.59 -22.29 6.06
N GLU A 132 -6.25 -22.02 4.80
CA GLU A 132 -5.79 -23.03 3.83
C GLU A 132 -4.42 -23.65 4.20
N GLU A 133 -3.58 -22.96 4.97
CA GLU A 133 -2.32 -23.51 5.51
C GLU A 133 -2.52 -24.31 6.79
N GLU A 134 -3.46 -23.90 7.64
CA GLU A 134 -3.72 -24.59 8.90
C GLU A 134 -4.22 -26.03 8.68
N LYS A 135 -4.84 -26.29 7.52
CA LYS A 135 -5.28 -27.63 7.11
C LYS A 135 -4.19 -28.52 6.49
N LYS A 136 -2.96 -28.01 6.26
CA LYS A 136 -1.84 -28.81 5.74
C LYS A 136 -0.93 -29.43 6.81
N GLU A 137 -1.22 -29.27 8.10
CA GLU A 137 -0.57 -30.06 9.15
C GLU A 137 -1.49 -31.13 9.77
N PRO A 138 -1.91 -32.19 9.04
CA PRO A 138 -2.36 -33.41 9.69
C PRO A 138 -1.11 -34.20 10.10
N GLY A 139 -0.62 -33.97 11.33
CA GLY A 139 0.31 -34.92 11.96
C GLY A 139 1.61 -34.31 12.49
N LYS A 140 1.50 -33.60 13.61
CA LYS A 140 2.52 -33.75 14.66
C LYS A 140 2.04 -34.82 15.63
N SER A 141 2.29 -36.08 15.26
CA SER A 141 2.19 -37.27 16.12
C SER A 141 3.55 -37.62 16.68
#